data_AF-X0QSB3-F1
#
_entry.id   AF-X0QSB3-F1
#
_cell.length_a   1.000
_cell.length_b   1.000
_cell.length_c   1.000
_cell.angle_alpha   90.00
_cell.angle_beta   90.00
_cell.angle_gamma   90.00
#
_symmetry.space_group_name_H-M   'P 1'
#
loop_
_entity.id
_entity.type
_entity.pdbx_description
1 polymer ?
#
loop_
_entity_poly.entity_id
_entity_poly.type
_entity_poly.pdbx_seq_one_letter_code
_entity_poly.pdbx_strand_id
1 'polypeptide(L)'
;MIIFVSNATSQNTPSTAITHGISDEVGSIEVDKWADLILWSPAFFGVKPDLIIKGGLIAAASMGDLNASISTPQPVHYRSMFGSFPKTVAQTCITFMSSAAIDKGVDRQLGLEKVIKAVHNIRKVRKQDMKFNSYCPKMEVNPETYEVYADGELLTCEPADYLPMAQRYFLF
;
A
#
# COMPACT_ATOMS: atom_id res chain seq x y z
N MET A 1 -5.54 22.85 -1.44
CA MET A 1 -5.19 21.50 -0.94
C MET A 1 -5.51 20.52 -2.06
N ILE A 2 -4.53 20.20 -2.91
CA ILE A 2 -4.71 19.14 -3.91
C ILE A 2 -4.56 17.83 -3.15
N ILE A 3 -5.69 17.18 -2.90
CA ILE A 3 -5.72 15.87 -2.25
C ILE A 3 -5.24 14.86 -3.30
N PHE A 4 -3.96 14.52 -3.29
CA PHE A 4 -3.53 13.27 -3.90
C PHE A 4 -3.93 12.16 -2.94
N VAL A 5 -5.12 11.59 -3.12
CA VAL A 5 -5.44 10.30 -2.50
C VAL A 5 -4.63 9.28 -3.30
N SER A 6 -3.43 8.95 -2.82
CA SER A 6 -2.50 8.21 -3.66
C SER A 6 -2.70 6.71 -3.52
N ASN A 7 -3.01 6.07 -4.65
CA ASN A 7 -2.38 4.80 -4.99
C ASN A 7 -0.93 5.13 -5.40
N ALA A 8 -0.04 5.48 -4.46
CA ALA A 8 1.33 5.87 -4.79
C ALA A 8 1.96 4.83 -5.73
N THR A 9 2.09 5.20 -7.01
CA THR A 9 2.52 4.40 -8.17
C THR A 9 1.52 3.35 -8.69
N SER A 10 0.93 3.72 -9.84
CA SER A 10 -0.20 3.15 -10.59
C SER A 10 -0.07 1.72 -11.14
N GLN A 11 0.83 0.88 -10.62
CA GLN A 11 1.05 -0.47 -11.15
C GLN A 11 0.81 -1.59 -10.13
N ASN A 12 1.24 -1.41 -8.87
CA ASN A 12 1.33 -2.52 -7.93
C ASN A 12 0.16 -2.61 -6.94
N THR A 13 -0.48 -1.50 -6.55
CA THR A 13 -1.50 -1.51 -5.49
C THR A 13 -2.74 -2.35 -5.87
N PRO A 14 -3.38 -2.13 -7.04
CA PRO A 14 -4.52 -2.96 -7.45
C PRO A 14 -4.10 -4.39 -7.82
N SER A 15 -2.97 -4.54 -8.51
CA SER A 15 -2.46 -5.83 -8.98
C SER A 15 -2.09 -6.77 -7.82
N THR A 16 -1.52 -6.22 -6.74
CA THR A 16 -1.21 -6.99 -5.52
C THR A 16 -2.48 -7.48 -4.84
N ALA A 17 -3.49 -6.62 -4.73
CA ALA A 17 -4.78 -6.97 -4.15
C ALA A 17 -5.51 -8.06 -4.96
N ILE A 18 -5.46 -7.96 -6.30
CA ILE A 18 -5.99 -8.99 -7.21
C ILE A 18 -5.24 -10.32 -7.01
N THR A 19 -3.90 -10.27 -7.00
CA THR A 19 -3.06 -11.47 -6.84
C THR A 19 -3.37 -12.23 -5.56
N HIS A 20 -3.63 -11.51 -4.46
CA HIS A 20 -3.92 -12.11 -3.16
C HIS A 20 -5.41 -12.31 -2.87
N GLY A 21 -6.29 -11.97 -3.82
CA GLY A 21 -7.73 -12.23 -3.69
C GLY A 21 -8.43 -11.35 -2.67
N ILE A 22 -7.98 -10.10 -2.56
CA ILE A 22 -8.48 -9.09 -1.62
C ILE A 22 -8.88 -7.79 -2.33
N SER A 23 -8.94 -7.81 -3.67
CA SER A 23 -9.23 -6.64 -4.51
C SER A 23 -10.60 -6.04 -4.30
N ASP A 24 -11.54 -6.80 -3.76
CA ASP A 24 -12.90 -6.34 -3.50
C ASP A 24 -12.95 -5.46 -2.25
N GLU A 25 -11.96 -5.60 -1.35
CA GLU A 25 -11.87 -4.82 -0.11
C GLU A 25 -10.86 -3.68 -0.23
N VAL A 26 -9.70 -3.90 -0.85
CA VAL A 26 -8.59 -2.93 -0.85
C VAL A 26 -7.89 -2.84 -2.20
N GLY A 27 -6.97 -1.89 -2.34
CA GLY A 27 -6.04 -1.81 -3.46
C GLY A 27 -6.29 -0.66 -4.43
N SER A 28 -7.40 0.06 -4.28
CA SER A 28 -7.78 1.21 -5.09
C SER A 28 -8.86 2.06 -4.40
N ILE A 29 -9.08 3.26 -4.92
CA ILE A 29 -10.12 4.18 -4.46
C ILE A 29 -11.33 3.97 -5.35
N GLU A 30 -12.21 3.08 -4.92
CA GLU A 30 -13.46 2.74 -5.61
C GLU A 30 -14.58 2.71 -4.56
N VAL A 31 -15.81 2.97 -4.99
CA VAL A 31 -16.99 2.89 -4.12
C VAL A 31 -17.08 1.49 -3.52
N ASP A 32 -17.57 1.40 -2.29
CA ASP A 32 -17.74 0.17 -1.51
C ASP A 32 -16.44 -0.55 -1.07
N LYS A 33 -15.26 -0.04 -1.44
CA LYS A 33 -13.99 -0.53 -0.89
C LYS A 33 -13.69 0.06 0.48
N TRP A 34 -12.83 -0.64 1.21
CA TRP A 34 -12.34 -0.22 2.52
C TRP A 34 -11.65 1.13 2.42
N ALA A 35 -12.01 2.06 3.30
CA ALA A 35 -11.52 3.45 3.28
C ALA A 35 -10.10 3.58 3.84
N ASP A 36 -9.14 2.93 3.16
CA ASP A 36 -7.70 3.07 3.38
C ASP A 36 -7.14 4.10 2.41
N LEU A 37 -6.78 5.26 2.94
CA LEU A 37 -6.40 6.42 2.14
C LEU A 37 -5.13 7.04 2.70
N ILE A 38 -4.28 7.54 1.82
CA ILE A 38 -3.09 8.30 2.20
C ILE A 38 -3.20 9.68 1.55
N LEU A 39 -3.07 10.72 2.38
CA LEU A 39 -3.12 12.10 1.94
C LEU A 39 -1.71 12.69 1.89
N TRP A 40 -1.44 13.44 0.82
CA TRP A 40 -0.13 13.99 0.54
C TRP A 40 -0.20 15.46 0.15
N SER A 41 0.70 16.22 0.73
CA SER A 41 1.15 17.49 0.18
C SER A 41 2.01 17.20 -1.05
N PRO A 42 1.77 17.86 -2.21
CA PRO A 42 2.44 17.53 -3.47
C PRO A 42 3.98 17.53 -3.37
N ALA A 43 4.54 18.44 -2.56
CA ALA A 43 5.99 18.54 -2.35
C ALA A 43 6.63 17.32 -1.68
N PHE A 44 5.83 16.49 -0.98
CA PHE A 44 6.28 15.31 -0.22
C PHE A 44 5.70 14.00 -0.76
N PHE A 45 5.01 14.04 -1.90
CA PHE A 45 4.37 12.88 -2.50
C PHE A 45 5.36 11.72 -2.69
N GLY A 46 4.98 10.52 -2.20
CA GLY A 46 5.81 9.32 -2.26
C GLY A 46 6.88 9.21 -1.17
N VAL A 47 7.07 10.26 -0.35
CA VAL A 47 8.14 10.32 0.66
C VAL A 47 7.62 10.38 2.10
N LYS A 48 6.90 11.46 2.46
CA LYS A 48 6.32 11.67 3.80
C LYS A 48 4.84 12.10 3.69
N PRO A 49 3.87 11.19 3.93
CA PRO A 49 2.44 11.54 3.85
C PRO A 49 2.00 12.46 4.99
N ASP A 50 0.97 13.27 4.77
CA ASP A 50 0.43 14.12 5.84
C ASP A 50 -0.44 13.31 6.81
N LEU A 51 -1.34 12.48 6.24
CA LEU A 51 -2.30 11.66 6.96
C LEU A 51 -2.36 10.24 6.38
N ILE A 52 -2.40 9.26 7.28
CA ILE A 52 -2.65 7.85 6.97
C ILE A 52 -3.99 7.49 7.58
N ILE A 53 -4.96 7.17 6.73
CA ILE A 53 -6.33 6.85 7.10
C ILE A 53 -6.53 5.35 6.92
N LYS A 54 -7.06 4.69 7.94
CA LYS A 54 -7.38 3.26 7.94
C LYS A 54 -8.86 3.09 8.29
N GLY A 55 -9.61 2.44 7.40
CA GLY A 55 -11.06 2.22 7.59
C GLY A 55 -11.84 3.49 7.95
N GLY A 56 -11.48 4.62 7.34
CA GLY A 56 -12.14 5.92 7.57
C GLY A 56 -11.66 6.72 8.79
N LEU A 57 -10.73 6.20 9.61
CA LEU A 57 -10.15 6.92 10.74
C LEU A 57 -8.65 7.16 10.57
N ILE A 58 -8.17 8.31 11.04
CA ILE A 58 -6.74 8.63 10.97
C ILE A 58 -5.98 7.69 11.91
N ALA A 59 -5.09 6.88 11.35
CA ALA A 59 -4.23 5.95 12.07
C ALA A 59 -2.90 6.59 12.46
N ALA A 60 -2.35 7.44 11.60
CA ALA A 60 -1.14 8.19 11.90
C ALA A 60 -1.14 9.53 11.13
N ALA A 61 -0.49 10.53 11.72
CA ALA A 61 -0.35 11.85 11.12
C ALA A 61 1.00 12.47 11.51
N SER A 62 1.47 13.39 10.67
CA SER A 62 2.57 14.29 11.01
C SER A 62 2.08 15.34 12.01
N MET A 63 2.56 15.29 13.25
CA MET A 63 2.05 16.13 14.33
C MET A 63 3.17 16.74 15.18
N GLY A 64 3.01 18.04 15.45
CA GLY A 64 3.94 18.87 16.21
C GLY A 64 3.99 18.59 17.71
N ASP A 65 4.41 19.60 18.45
CA ASP A 65 4.36 19.60 19.92
C ASP A 65 2.90 19.56 20.41
N LEU A 66 2.62 18.62 21.33
CA LEU A 66 1.31 18.40 21.92
C LEU A 66 0.88 19.52 22.87
N ASN A 67 1.83 20.26 23.43
CA ASN A 67 1.57 21.34 24.38
C ASN A 67 1.57 22.73 23.73
N ALA A 68 1.77 22.80 22.42
CA ALA A 68 1.74 24.07 21.71
C ALA A 68 0.31 24.56 21.48
N SER A 69 0.16 25.84 21.13
CA SER A 69 -1.16 26.48 20.93
C SER A 69 -1.91 25.97 19.69
N ILE A 70 -1.21 25.34 18.75
CA ILE A 70 -1.72 24.73 17.52
C ILE A 70 -0.90 23.47 17.20
N SER A 71 -1.30 22.65 16.23
CA SER A 71 -0.72 21.32 15.97
C SER A 71 0.54 21.28 15.08
N THR A 72 0.96 22.43 14.53
CA THR A 72 2.09 22.59 13.60
C THR A 72 3.45 23.03 14.20
N PRO A 73 3.55 23.55 15.44
CA PRO A 73 4.83 23.90 16.05
C PRO A 73 5.75 22.70 16.21
N GLN A 74 7.04 22.93 16.01
CA GLN A 74 8.07 21.90 16.07
C GLN A 74 8.24 21.35 17.49
N PRO A 75 8.64 20.07 17.65
CA PRO A 75 9.06 19.14 16.59
C PRO A 75 7.87 18.39 15.96
N VAL A 76 7.84 18.36 14.63
CA VAL A 76 6.85 17.62 13.86
C VAL A 76 7.42 16.25 13.44
N HIS A 77 6.77 15.18 13.89
CA HIS A 77 7.07 13.81 13.48
C HIS A 77 5.81 12.96 13.45
N TYR A 78 5.89 11.76 12.89
CA TYR A 78 4.73 10.85 12.89
C TYR A 78 4.37 10.43 14.31
N ARG A 79 3.07 10.48 14.59
CA ARG A 79 2.49 10.01 15.84
C ARG A 79 1.27 9.15 15.52
N SER A 80 1.07 8.10 16.32
CA SER A 80 -0.14 7.29 16.28
C SER A 80 -1.36 8.14 16.65
N MET A 81 -2.44 7.96 15.91
CA MET A 81 -3.72 8.64 16.10
C MET A 81 -4.79 7.65 16.55
N PHE A 82 -6.01 8.12 16.79
CA PHE A 82 -7.10 7.31 17.34
C PHE A 82 -7.42 6.04 16.53
N GLY A 83 -7.19 6.05 15.21
CA GLY A 83 -7.33 4.89 14.33
C GLY A 83 -6.40 3.72 14.64
N SER A 84 -5.33 3.95 15.41
CA SER A 84 -4.32 2.96 15.79
C SER A 84 -4.51 2.37 17.20
N PHE A 85 -5.53 2.80 17.95
CA PHE A 85 -5.78 2.25 19.29
C PHE A 85 -6.53 0.91 19.23
N PRO A 86 -6.32 -0.02 20.19
CA PRO A 86 -6.73 -1.41 20.05
C PRO A 86 -8.21 -1.62 19.68
N LYS A 87 -9.14 -0.94 20.36
CA LYS A 87 -10.58 -1.04 20.06
C LYS A 87 -10.94 -0.48 18.69
N THR A 88 -10.26 0.58 18.27
CA THR A 88 -10.48 1.18 16.94
C THR A 88 -9.93 0.28 15.84
N VAL A 89 -8.76 -0.31 16.06
CA VAL A 89 -8.10 -1.24 15.13
C VAL A 89 -8.99 -2.45 14.82
N ALA A 90 -9.74 -2.94 15.82
CA ALA A 90 -10.73 -4.01 15.61
C ALA A 90 -11.79 -3.64 14.55
N GLN A 91 -12.16 -2.36 14.48
CA GLN A 91 -13.21 -1.86 13.58
C GLN A 91 -12.67 -1.32 12.25
N THR A 92 -11.42 -0.82 12.23
CA THR A 92 -10.82 -0.16 11.06
C THR A 92 -9.91 -1.07 10.23
N CYS A 93 -9.54 -2.25 10.75
CA CYS A 93 -8.65 -3.18 10.06
C CYS A 93 -9.35 -4.48 9.72
N ILE A 94 -8.90 -5.09 8.62
CA ILE A 94 -9.32 -6.41 8.18
C ILE A 94 -8.21 -7.41 8.48
N THR A 95 -8.59 -8.59 8.98
CA THR A 95 -7.77 -9.80 8.92
C THR A 95 -8.27 -10.66 7.77
N PHE A 96 -7.43 -10.85 6.76
CA PHE A 96 -7.73 -11.74 5.64
C PHE A 96 -7.39 -13.18 5.98
N MET A 97 -8.32 -14.10 5.73
CA MET A 97 -8.17 -15.53 6.05
C MET A 97 -8.63 -16.39 4.87
N SER A 98 -8.19 -17.64 4.82
CA SER A 98 -8.76 -18.62 3.89
C SER A 98 -10.21 -18.95 4.27
N SER A 99 -11.07 -19.21 3.28
CA SER A 99 -12.45 -19.65 3.53
C SER A 99 -12.50 -20.87 4.46
N ALA A 100 -11.63 -21.86 4.25
CA ALA A 100 -11.56 -23.05 5.09
C ALA A 100 -11.24 -22.76 6.57
N ALA A 101 -10.47 -21.71 6.86
CA ALA A 101 -10.18 -21.32 8.25
C ALA A 101 -11.39 -20.63 8.90
N ILE A 102 -12.10 -19.80 8.13
CA ILE A 102 -13.34 -19.14 8.56
C ILE A 102 -14.43 -20.19 8.81
N ASP A 103 -14.58 -21.17 7.91
CA ASP A 103 -15.56 -22.26 8.04
C ASP A 103 -15.30 -23.12 9.29
N LYS A 104 -14.02 -23.28 9.66
CA LYS A 104 -13.60 -23.95 10.90
C LYS A 104 -13.71 -23.06 12.15
N GLY A 105 -14.11 -21.80 12.01
CA GLY A 105 -14.23 -20.83 13.09
C GLY A 105 -12.92 -20.49 13.78
N VAL A 106 -11.80 -20.52 13.05
CA VAL A 106 -10.45 -20.26 13.61
C VAL A 106 -10.35 -18.85 14.20
N ASP A 107 -11.00 -17.88 13.57
CA ASP A 107 -11.14 -16.50 14.07
C ASP A 107 -11.72 -16.47 15.49
N ARG A 108 -12.80 -17.24 15.73
CA ARG A 108 -13.44 -17.35 17.06
C ARG A 108 -12.58 -18.10 18.05
N GLN A 109 -11.93 -19.18 17.62
CA GLN A 109 -11.02 -19.96 18.48
C GLN A 109 -9.83 -19.13 18.98
N LEU A 110 -9.33 -18.22 18.15
CA LEU A 110 -8.22 -17.32 18.48
C LEU A 110 -8.67 -16.02 19.16
N GLY A 111 -9.99 -15.77 19.29
CA GLY A 111 -10.52 -14.53 19.86
C GLY A 111 -10.18 -13.29 19.03
N LEU A 112 -10.14 -13.41 17.70
CA LEU A 112 -9.85 -12.27 16.83
C LEU A 112 -11.00 -11.26 16.86
N GLU A 113 -10.69 -10.01 17.19
CA GLU A 113 -11.68 -8.93 17.28
C GLU A 113 -11.78 -8.09 15.99
N LYS A 114 -10.81 -8.22 15.08
CA LYS A 114 -10.80 -7.49 13.81
C LYS A 114 -11.90 -7.99 12.86
N VAL A 115 -12.29 -7.15 11.91
CA VAL A 115 -13.15 -7.57 10.80
C VAL A 115 -12.46 -8.68 10.02
N ILE A 116 -13.15 -9.81 9.83
CA ILE A 116 -12.62 -10.97 9.11
C ILE A 116 -13.18 -10.97 7.68
N LYS A 117 -12.30 -11.14 6.69
CA LYS A 117 -12.69 -11.30 5.28
C LYS A 117 -11.99 -12.51 4.67
N ALA A 118 -12.72 -13.25 3.84
CA ALA A 118 -12.16 -14.39 3.12
C ALA A 118 -11.38 -13.91 1.89
N VAL A 119 -10.20 -14.50 1.65
CA VAL A 119 -9.53 -14.36 0.34
C VAL A 119 -10.21 -15.26 -0.69
N HIS A 120 -10.28 -14.82 -1.95
CA HIS A 120 -10.93 -15.60 -3.01
C HIS A 120 -10.31 -15.34 -4.40
N ASN A 121 -10.71 -16.14 -5.39
CA ASN A 121 -10.32 -15.98 -6.81
C ASN A 121 -8.81 -16.07 -7.16
N ILE A 122 -7.93 -16.36 -6.21
CA ILE A 122 -6.46 -16.41 -6.39
C ILE A 122 -5.91 -17.54 -7.28
N ARG A 123 -6.75 -18.50 -7.70
CA ARG A 123 -6.30 -19.68 -8.49
C ARG A 123 -6.43 -19.48 -9.99
N LYS A 124 -7.22 -18.49 -10.42
CA LYS A 124 -7.50 -18.21 -11.84
C LYS A 124 -6.79 -16.96 -12.36
N VAL A 125 -6.24 -16.14 -11.46
CA VAL A 125 -5.48 -14.92 -11.80
C VAL A 125 -4.29 -15.27 -12.68
N ARG A 126 -4.10 -14.50 -13.75
CA ARG A 126 -3.00 -14.58 -14.73
C ARG A 126 -2.34 -13.23 -14.91
N LYS A 127 -1.22 -13.20 -15.63
CA LYS A 127 -0.50 -11.96 -15.97
C LYS A 127 -1.40 -10.91 -16.63
N GLN A 128 -2.35 -11.35 -17.45
CA GLN A 128 -3.30 -10.47 -18.15
C GLN A 128 -4.25 -9.72 -17.20
N ASP A 129 -4.49 -10.24 -16.00
CA ASP A 129 -5.36 -9.60 -15.01
C ASP A 129 -4.65 -8.46 -14.24
N MET A 130 -3.33 -8.33 -14.38
CA MET A 130 -2.53 -7.30 -13.72
C MET A 130 -2.79 -5.94 -14.37
N LYS A 131 -3.41 -5.02 -13.61
CA LYS A 131 -3.78 -3.69 -14.11
C LYS A 131 -2.54 -2.92 -14.54
N PHE A 132 -2.54 -2.45 -15.78
CA PHE A 132 -1.43 -1.72 -16.42
C PHE A 132 -0.09 -2.48 -16.49
N ASN A 133 -0.08 -3.79 -16.23
CA ASN A 133 1.12 -4.62 -16.16
C ASN A 133 0.90 -6.01 -16.79
N SER A 134 0.17 -6.07 -17.90
CA SER A 134 -0.16 -7.34 -18.56
C SER A 134 0.89 -7.80 -19.58
N TYR A 135 1.90 -6.98 -19.87
CA TYR A 135 2.94 -7.30 -20.85
C TYR A 135 3.74 -8.54 -20.45
N CYS A 136 3.93 -9.42 -21.43
CA CYS A 136 4.58 -10.72 -21.27
C CYS A 136 5.53 -10.95 -22.45
N PRO A 137 6.68 -10.26 -22.48
CA PRO A 137 7.69 -10.43 -23.53
C PRO A 137 8.30 -11.83 -23.49
N LYS A 138 8.86 -12.26 -24.63
CA LYS A 138 9.80 -13.38 -24.66
C LYS A 138 11.11 -12.91 -24.04
N MET A 139 11.40 -13.42 -22.85
CA MET A 139 12.64 -13.11 -22.13
C MET A 139 13.75 -14.08 -22.54
N GLU A 140 14.94 -13.54 -22.80
CA GLU A 140 16.16 -14.32 -23.04
C GLU A 140 17.28 -13.76 -22.15
N VAL A 141 18.08 -14.64 -21.56
CA VAL A 141 19.21 -14.25 -20.70
C VAL A 141 20.44 -15.02 -21.17
N ASN A 142 21.52 -14.32 -21.50
CA ASN A 142 22.79 -14.95 -21.85
C ASN A 142 23.44 -15.54 -20.57
N PRO A 143 23.77 -16.84 -20.50
CA PRO A 143 24.32 -17.46 -19.29
C PRO A 143 25.77 -17.06 -18.98
N GLU A 144 26.51 -16.52 -19.95
CA GLU A 144 27.91 -16.13 -19.78
C GLU A 144 28.05 -14.61 -19.52
N THR A 145 27.30 -13.78 -20.25
CA THR A 145 27.39 -12.31 -20.16
C THR A 145 26.33 -11.69 -19.25
N TYR A 146 25.27 -12.44 -18.91
CA TYR A 146 24.07 -11.98 -18.19
C TYR A 146 23.29 -10.85 -18.88
N GLU A 147 23.53 -10.62 -20.16
CA GLU A 147 22.70 -9.71 -20.96
C GLU A 147 21.27 -10.23 -21.02
N VAL A 148 20.33 -9.33 -20.79
CA VAL A 148 18.89 -9.64 -20.74
C VAL A 148 18.22 -9.02 -21.96
N TYR A 149 17.45 -9.82 -22.68
CA TYR A 149 16.69 -9.38 -23.85
C TYR A 149 15.19 -9.60 -23.63
N ALA A 150 14.37 -8.67 -24.10
CA ALA A 150 12.92 -8.80 -24.20
C ALA A 150 12.51 -8.62 -25.66
N ASP A 151 11.84 -9.62 -26.24
CA ASP A 151 11.44 -9.64 -27.65
C ASP A 151 12.61 -9.33 -28.62
N GLY A 152 13.83 -9.73 -28.23
CA GLY A 152 15.07 -9.50 -29.00
C GLY A 152 15.76 -8.16 -28.74
N GLU A 153 15.17 -7.27 -27.93
CA GLU A 153 15.76 -5.98 -27.57
C GLU A 153 16.57 -6.09 -26.27
N LEU A 154 17.82 -5.61 -26.29
CA LEU A 154 18.69 -5.58 -25.11
C LEU A 154 18.10 -4.63 -24.05
N LEU A 155 17.84 -5.15 -22.86
CA LEU A 155 17.41 -4.38 -21.71
C LEU A 155 18.64 -3.93 -20.91
N THR A 156 18.95 -2.64 -21.00
CA THR A 156 20.03 -2.02 -20.23
C THR A 156 19.64 -0.61 -19.79
N CYS A 157 20.25 -0.13 -18.70
CA CYS A 157 20.13 1.25 -18.26
C CYS A 157 21.42 1.70 -17.58
N GLU A 158 21.76 2.98 -17.76
CA GLU A 158 22.86 3.58 -17.02
C GLU A 158 22.49 3.75 -15.54
N PRO A 159 23.45 3.55 -14.62
CA PRO A 159 23.22 3.82 -13.21
C PRO A 159 22.94 5.32 -12.99
N ALA A 160 22.01 5.63 -12.08
CA ALA A 160 21.71 7.01 -11.73
C ALA A 160 22.66 7.53 -10.64
N ASP A 161 23.32 8.66 -10.90
CA ASP A 161 24.20 9.33 -9.91
C ASP A 161 23.42 9.94 -8.74
N TYR A 162 22.18 10.38 -9.00
CA TYR A 162 21.30 11.02 -8.02
C TYR A 162 19.86 10.56 -8.24
N LEU A 163 19.10 10.47 -7.14
CA LEU A 163 17.69 10.11 -7.18
C LEU A 163 16.81 11.22 -6.58
N PRO A 164 15.60 11.44 -7.14
CA PRO A 164 14.57 12.19 -6.43
C PRO A 164 14.16 11.44 -5.15
N MET A 165 13.35 12.08 -4.31
CA MET A 165 12.81 11.43 -3.10
C MET A 165 13.89 10.92 -2.13
N ALA A 166 15.09 11.51 -2.13
CA ALA A 166 16.24 11.11 -1.32
C ALA A 166 16.73 12.26 -0.39
N GLN A 167 17.99 12.69 -0.55
CA GLN A 167 18.72 13.61 0.34
C GLN A 167 17.96 14.88 0.78
N ARG A 168 17.04 15.40 -0.04
CA ARG A 168 16.24 16.59 0.28
C ARG A 168 15.29 16.39 1.48
N TYR A 169 14.85 15.16 1.73
CA TYR A 169 13.71 14.90 2.61
C TYR A 169 14.07 14.22 3.93
N PHE A 170 15.24 13.61 4.02
CA PHE A 170 15.63 12.79 5.17
C PHE A 170 16.77 13.46 5.95
N LEU A 171 16.69 13.37 7.27
CA LEU A 171 17.74 13.87 8.15
C LEU A 171 18.99 12.99 8.09
N PHE A 172 18.79 11.70 7.83
CA PHE A 172 19.80 10.65 7.65
C PHE A 172 19.35 9.71 6.54
#